data_AF-A0A956GPQ6-F1
#
_entry.id   AF-A0A956GPQ6-F1
#
_cell.length_a   1.000
_cell.length_b   1.000
_cell.length_c   1.000
_cell.angle_alpha   90.00
_cell.angle_beta   90.00
_cell.angle_gamma   90.00
#
_symmetry.space_group_name_H-M   'P 1'
#
loop_
_entity.id
_entity.type
_entity.pdbx_description
1 polymer ?
#
loop_
_entity_poly.entity_id
_entity_poly.type
_entity_poly.pdbx_seq_one_letter_code
_entity_poly.pdbx_strand_id
1 'polypeptide(L)'
;MRLVPPTWLRDLPRAAGVAVVVGTVLVLINHGDHLAREPACPHFWWKLAMSYATPLAVSLVSSALVRRALLAASRRNESPPS
;
A
#
# COMPACT_ATOMS: atom_id res chain seq x y z
N MET A 1 -3.02 -30.99 2.64
CA MET A 1 -3.47 -29.69 3.17
C MET A 1 -3.14 -28.60 2.16
N ARG A 2 -4.13 -27.99 1.49
CA ARG A 2 -3.90 -26.79 0.66
C ARG A 2 -3.92 -25.58 1.58
N LEU A 3 -2.77 -24.94 1.79
CA LEU A 3 -2.69 -23.66 2.48
C LEU A 3 -3.43 -22.64 1.63
N VAL A 4 -4.61 -22.22 2.07
CA VAL A 4 -5.32 -21.11 1.43
C VAL A 4 -4.53 -19.85 1.77
N PRO A 5 -3.90 -19.19 0.79
CA PRO A 5 -3.11 -17.99 1.08
C PRO A 5 -4.04 -16.94 1.70
N PRO A 6 -3.62 -16.24 2.74
CA PRO A 6 -4.45 -15.23 3.36
C PRO A 6 -4.87 -14.18 2.33
N THR A 7 -6.13 -13.74 2.42
CA THR A 7 -6.79 -12.92 1.39
C THR A 7 -6.10 -11.58 1.11
N TRP A 8 -5.30 -11.08 2.05
CA TRP A 8 -4.48 -9.87 1.86
C TRP A 8 -3.32 -10.05 0.88
N LEU A 9 -2.86 -11.28 0.62
CA LEU A 9 -1.81 -11.53 -0.39
C LEU A 9 -2.30 -11.30 -1.82
N ARG A 10 -3.63 -11.33 -2.06
CA ARG A 10 -4.20 -11.14 -3.39
C ARG A 10 -4.03 -9.72 -3.91
N ASP A 11 -4.00 -8.72 -3.04
CA ASP A 11 -3.86 -7.31 -3.44
C ASP A 11 -2.41 -6.87 -3.47
N LEU A 12 -1.49 -7.70 -2.99
CA LEU A 12 -0.08 -7.37 -2.88
C LEU A 12 0.55 -6.94 -4.22
N PRO A 13 0.28 -7.60 -5.38
CA PRO A 13 0.84 -7.17 -6.66
C PRO A 13 0.35 -5.78 -7.07
N ARG A 14 -0.94 -5.50 -6.86
CA ARG A 14 -1.53 -4.19 -7.16
C ARG A 14 -0.97 -3.12 -6.22
N ALA A 15 -0.91 -3.41 -4.92
CA ALA A 15 -0.37 -2.51 -3.91
C ALA A 15 1.12 -2.24 -4.15
N ALA A 16 1.89 -3.24 -4.57
CA ALA A 16 3.29 -3.08 -4.97
C ALA A 16 3.44 -2.18 -6.20
N GLY A 17 2.57 -2.33 -7.21
CA GLY A 17 2.56 -1.45 -8.38
C GLY A 17 2.30 0.02 -8.01
N VAL A 18 1.30 0.27 -7.14
CA VAL A 18 1.04 1.61 -6.59
C VAL A 18 2.24 2.13 -5.81
N ALA A 19 2.83 1.29 -4.97
CA ALA A 19 3.99 1.64 -4.16
C ALA A 19 5.21 2.04 -5.00
N VAL A 20 5.47 1.31 -6.10
CA VAL A 20 6.55 1.63 -7.03
C VAL A 20 6.29 2.98 -7.69
N VAL A 21 5.12 3.18 -8.31
CA VAL A 21 4.84 4.42 -9.05
C VAL A 21 4.86 5.64 -8.12
N VAL A 22 4.10 5.60 -7.01
CA VAL A 22 4.00 6.72 -6.08
C VAL A 22 5.31 6.92 -5.33
N GLY A 23 5.97 5.84 -4.93
CA GLY A 23 7.25 5.89 -4.23
C GLY A 23 8.35 6.48 -5.11
N THR A 24 8.43 6.12 -6.38
CA THR A 24 9.38 6.73 -7.32
C THR A 24 9.13 8.23 -7.48
N VAL A 25 7.86 8.65 -7.61
CA VAL A 25 7.52 10.08 -7.65
C VAL A 25 7.95 10.80 -6.36
N LEU A 26 7.63 10.23 -5.19
CA LEU A 26 8.02 10.79 -3.88
C LEU A 26 9.54 10.94 -3.73
N VAL A 27 10.30 9.94 -4.18
CA VAL A 27 11.77 9.97 -4.16
C VAL A 27 12.30 11.07 -5.07
N LEU A 28 11.76 11.20 -6.29
CA LEU A 28 12.20 12.24 -7.22
C LEU A 28 11.93 13.65 -6.69
N ILE A 29 10.75 13.90 -6.10
CA ILE A 29 10.42 15.25 -5.59
C ILE A 29 11.15 15.59 -4.28
N ASN A 30 11.31 14.62 -3.38
CA ASN A 30 11.87 14.90 -2.04
C ASN A 30 13.39 14.79 -2.01
N HIS A 31 13.96 14.00 -2.91
CA HIS A 31 15.35 13.57 -2.85
C HIS A 31 16.08 13.65 -4.19
N GLY A 32 15.44 14.16 -5.26
CA GLY A 32 16.05 14.28 -6.59
C GLY A 32 17.39 15.01 -6.57
N ASP A 33 17.51 16.09 -5.80
CA ASP A 33 18.76 16.85 -5.67
C ASP A 33 19.85 16.07 -4.91
N HIS A 34 19.50 15.36 -3.84
CA HIS A 34 20.43 14.50 -3.09
C HIS A 34 20.90 13.30 -3.92
N LEU A 35 20.03 12.70 -4.75
CA LEU A 35 20.41 11.63 -5.67
C LEU A 35 21.49 12.08 -6.67
N ALA A 36 21.50 13.35 -7.05
CA ALA A 36 22.37 13.88 -8.08
C ALA A 36 23.69 14.46 -7.54
N ARG A 37 23.75 14.90 -6.27
CA ARG A 37 24.83 15.78 -5.80
C ARG A 37 25.45 15.46 -4.44
N GLU A 38 24.84 14.61 -3.61
CA GLU A 38 25.32 14.41 -2.23
C GLU A 38 25.62 12.96 -1.88
N PRO A 39 26.60 12.69 -0.99
CA PRO A 39 26.88 11.35 -0.48
C PRO A 39 25.69 10.82 0.32
N ALA A 40 25.32 9.56 0.07
CA ALA A 40 24.17 8.92 0.71
C ALA A 40 24.40 8.73 2.22
N CYS A 41 23.88 9.65 3.03
CA CYS A 41 23.83 9.50 4.49
C CYS A 41 22.86 8.38 4.91
N PRO A 42 23.06 7.71 6.06
CA PRO A 42 22.14 6.68 6.58
C PRO A 42 20.68 7.15 6.68
N HIS A 43 20.48 8.43 6.97
CA HIS A 43 19.15 9.05 7.07
C HIS A 43 18.40 9.11 5.72
N PHE A 44 19.12 9.19 4.60
CA PHE A 44 18.55 9.17 3.26
C PHE A 44 17.94 7.80 2.94
N TRP A 45 18.65 6.71 3.27
CA TRP A 45 18.16 5.35 3.03
C TRP A 45 16.87 5.04 3.78
N TRP A 46 16.73 5.54 5.01
CA TRP A 46 15.48 5.43 5.76
C TRP A 46 14.32 6.17 5.07
N LYS A 47 14.55 7.41 4.63
CA LYS A 47 13.52 8.18 3.91
C LYS A 47 13.15 7.56 2.56
N LEU A 48 14.14 6.98 1.87
CA LEU A 48 13.93 6.23 0.63
C LEU A 48 13.02 5.02 0.88
N ALA A 49 13.30 4.23 1.91
CA ALA A 49 12.46 3.09 2.28
C ALA A 49 11.03 3.51 2.63
N MET A 50 10.86 4.60 3.39
CA MET A 50 9.53 5.14 3.72
C MET A 50 8.76 5.60 2.49
N SER A 51 9.44 6.15 1.48
CA SER A 51 8.80 6.62 0.25
C SER A 51 8.08 5.49 -0.50
N TYR A 52 8.56 4.25 -0.40
CA TYR A 52 7.88 3.07 -0.97
C TYR A 52 6.96 2.36 0.04
N ALA A 53 7.35 2.32 1.33
CA ALA A 53 6.56 1.66 2.36
C ALA A 53 5.22 2.36 2.62
N THR A 54 5.18 3.70 2.61
CA THR A 54 3.97 4.48 2.84
C THR A 54 2.87 4.18 1.80
N PRO A 55 3.10 4.31 0.48
CA PRO A 55 2.05 4.01 -0.51
C PRO A 55 1.64 2.53 -0.53
N LEU A 56 2.56 1.59 -0.22
CA LEU A 56 2.22 0.18 -0.04
C LEU A 56 1.23 -0.02 1.12
N ALA A 57 1.56 0.53 2.29
CA ALA A 57 0.73 0.42 3.49
C ALA A 57 -0.64 1.06 3.28
N VAL A 58 -0.69 2.26 2.70
CA VAL A 58 -1.95 2.95 2.36
C VAL A 58 -2.79 2.09 1.42
N SER A 59 -2.22 1.54 0.34
CA SER A 59 -2.96 0.69 -0.59
C SER A 59 -3.55 -0.55 0.08
N LEU A 60 -2.81 -1.19 1.00
CA LEU A 60 -3.28 -2.37 1.74
C LEU A 60 -4.38 -2.02 2.75
N VAL A 61 -4.21 -0.94 3.52
CA VAL A 61 -5.20 -0.46 4.49
C VAL A 61 -6.49 -0.07 3.79
N SER A 62 -6.42 0.71 2.70
CA SER A 62 -7.60 1.08 1.91
C SER A 62 -8.35 -0.14 1.38
N SER A 63 -7.62 -1.15 0.86
CA SER A 63 -8.23 -2.39 0.37
C SER A 63 -8.91 -3.20 1.48
N ALA A 64 -8.33 -3.22 2.68
CA ALA A 64 -8.93 -3.86 3.85
C ALA A 64 -10.21 -3.14 4.31
N LEU A 65 -10.21 -1.81 4.35
CA LEU A 65 -11.38 -1.00 4.74
C LEU A 65 -12.55 -1.19 3.77
N VAL A 66 -12.28 -1.16 2.45
CA VAL A 66 -13.32 -1.37 1.43
C VAL A 66 -13.95 -2.76 1.57
N ARG A 67 -13.15 -3.81 1.79
CA ARG A 67 -13.68 -5.16 2.02
C ARG A 67 -14.56 -5.24 3.26
N ARG A 68 -14.16 -4.60 4.36
CA ARG A 68 -14.98 -4.56 5.58
C ARG A 68 -16.31 -3.84 5.32
N ALA A 69 -16.29 -2.75 4.57
CA ALA A 69 -17.50 -2.01 4.20
C ALA A 69 -18.44 -2.85 3.33
N LEU A 70 -17.92 -3.55 2.32
CA LEU A 70 -18.70 -4.44 1.45
C LEU A 70 -19.34 -5.59 2.23
N LEU A 71 -18.59 -6.25 3.11
CA LEU A 71 -19.13 -7.33 3.95
C LEU A 71 -20.24 -6.84 4.89
N ALA A 72 -20.10 -5.63 5.45
CA ALA A 72 -21.14 -5.02 6.28
C ALA A 72 -22.39 -4.63 5.47
N ALA A 73 -22.24 -4.26 4.19
CA ALA A 73 -23.35 -3.98 3.30
C ALA A 73 -24.09 -5.28 2.88
N SER A 74 -23.37 -6.35 2.54
CA SER A 74 -23.97 -7.65 2.22
C SER A 74 -24.86 -8.18 3.34
N ARG A 75 -24.38 -8.14 4.60
CA ARG A 75 -25.17 -8.59 5.76
C ARG A 75 -26.47 -7.82 5.96
N ARG A 76 -26.52 -6.54 5.57
CA ARG A 76 -27.74 -5.72 5.64
C ARG A 76 -28.76 -6.09 4.57
N ASN A 77 -28.32 -6.53 3.40
CA ASN A 77 -29.23 -6.96 2.33
C ASN A 77 -29.81 -8.36 2.55
N GLU A 78 -29.19 -9.19 3.40
CA GLU A 78 -29.66 -10.53 3.74
C GLU A 78 -30.72 -10.56 4.85
N SER A 79 -30.93 -9.46 5.58
CA SER A 79 -32.06 -9.33 6.51
C SER A 79 -33.36 -9.08 5.73
N PRO A 80 -34.34 -10.01 5.75
CA PRO A 80 -35.61 -9.83 5.05
C PRO A 80 -36.41 -8.67 5.67
N PRO A 81 -37.20 -7.93 4.87
CA PRO A 81 -38.12 -6.91 5.40
C PRO A 81 -39.13 -7.60 6.34
N SER A 82 -39.16 -7.13 7.59
CA SER A 82 -40.12 -7.52 8.64
C SER A 82 -41.51 -6.99 8.36
#